data_AF-A0A4R6IX73-F1
#
_entry.id   AF-A0A4R6IX73-F1
#
_cell.length_a   1.000
_cell.length_b   1.000
_cell.length_c   1.000
_cell.angle_alpha   90.00
_cell.angle_beta   90.00
_cell.angle_gamma   90.00
#
_symmetry.space_group_name_H-M   'P 1'
#
loop_
_entity.id
_entity.type
_entity.pdbx_description
1 polymer ?
#
loop_
_entity_poly.entity_id
_entity_poly.type
_entity_poly.pdbx_seq_one_letter_code
_entity_poly.pdbx_strand_id
1 'polypeptide(L)'
;MMGDSELAAMRRRIVECCQADGGELAAIYIERVETSPFAWRALLEKLADSSGLNVVIVPGLHHLASIGHPIEVRNILLEFGANVLVAAQGDRVGRAAHK
;
A
#
# COMPACT_ATOMS: atom_id res chain seq x y z
N MET A 1 -2.21 19.62 1.60
CA MET A 1 -3.23 18.84 0.87
C MET A 1 -2.54 18.28 -0.35
N MET A 2 -2.56 16.96 -0.55
CA MET A 2 -1.94 16.31 -1.71
C MET A 2 -2.71 16.67 -2.98
N GLY A 3 -2.01 17.03 -4.05
CA GLY A 3 -2.65 17.36 -5.32
C GLY A 3 -3.09 16.11 -6.10
N ASP A 4 -4.04 16.26 -7.03
CA ASP A 4 -4.53 15.16 -7.87
C ASP A 4 -3.41 14.50 -8.70
N SER A 5 -2.41 15.28 -9.11
CA SER A 5 -1.24 14.79 -9.84
C SER A 5 -0.33 13.90 -8.99
N GLU A 6 -0.16 14.25 -7.71
CA GLU A 6 0.61 13.47 -6.74
C GLU A 6 -0.10 12.15 -6.41
N LEU A 7 -1.42 12.22 -6.21
CA LEU A 7 -2.24 11.03 -5.99
C LEU A 7 -2.20 10.07 -7.19
N ALA A 8 -2.30 10.61 -8.41
CA ALA A 8 -2.17 9.82 -9.63
C ALA A 8 -0.78 9.17 -9.76
N ALA A 9 0.28 9.89 -9.36
CA ALA A 9 1.63 9.34 -9.35
C ALA A 9 1.80 8.20 -8.34
N MET A 10 1.23 8.34 -7.13
CA MET A 10 1.27 7.29 -6.11
C MET A 10 0.47 6.07 -6.52
N ARG A 11 -0.69 6.27 -7.15
CA ARG A 11 -1.49 5.18 -7.71
C ARG A 11 -0.69 4.38 -8.73
N ARG A 12 -0.02 5.06 -9.66
CA ARG A 12 0.84 4.38 -10.66
C ARG A 12 1.94 3.56 -9.98
N ARG A 13 2.61 4.11 -8.96
CA ARG A 13 3.66 3.39 -8.22
C ARG A 13 3.15 2.13 -7.52
N ILE A 14 1.96 2.18 -6.91
CA ILE A 14 1.34 0.99 -6.30
C ILE A 14 1.09 -0.08 -7.38
N VAL A 15 0.54 0.31 -8.53
CA VAL A 15 0.27 -0.61 -9.64
C VAL A 15 1.57 -1.23 -10.16
N GLU A 16 2.60 -0.41 -10.40
CA GLU A 16 3.92 -0.88 -10.86
C GLU A 16 4.57 -1.84 -9.85
N CYS A 17 4.47 -1.54 -8.54
CA CYS A 17 4.96 -2.42 -7.48
C CYS A 17 4.23 -3.77 -7.47
N CYS A 18 2.91 -3.76 -7.63
CA CYS A 18 2.10 -4.99 -7.70
C CYS A 18 2.48 -5.85 -8.91
N GLN A 19 2.66 -5.23 -10.07
CA GLN A 19 3.01 -5.90 -11.31
C GLN A 19 4.44 -6.45 -11.31
N ALA A 20 5.38 -5.78 -10.64
CA ALA A 20 6.77 -6.24 -10.54
C ALA A 20 6.89 -7.63 -9.88
N ASP A 21 5.98 -7.96 -8.97
CA ASP A 21 5.92 -9.25 -8.28
C ASP A 21 4.93 -10.22 -8.96
N GLY A 22 4.44 -9.91 -10.16
CA GLY A 22 3.50 -10.73 -10.92
C GLY A 22 2.08 -10.76 -10.35
N GLY A 23 1.77 -9.85 -9.42
CA GLY A 23 0.45 -9.75 -8.79
C GLY A 23 -0.57 -8.99 -9.63
N GLU A 24 -1.84 -9.19 -9.29
CA GLU A 24 -2.96 -8.39 -9.79
C GLU A 24 -3.53 -7.53 -8.66
N LEU A 25 -3.74 -6.24 -8.95
CA LEU A 25 -4.20 -5.29 -7.94
C LEU A 25 -5.71 -5.42 -7.75
N ALA A 26 -6.13 -5.96 -6.61
CA ALA A 26 -7.55 -6.18 -6.32
C ALA A 26 -8.35 -4.89 -6.05
N ALA A 27 -7.76 -3.94 -5.31
CA ALA A 27 -8.41 -2.68 -4.95
C ALA A 27 -7.37 -1.64 -4.50
N ILE A 28 -7.77 -0.36 -4.50
CA ILE A 28 -7.01 0.74 -3.92
C ILE A 28 -7.90 1.49 -2.94
N TYR A 29 -7.41 1.64 -1.72
CA TYR A 29 -8.08 2.37 -0.64
C TYR A 29 -7.31 3.66 -0.37
N ILE A 30 -8.03 4.79 -0.35
CA ILE A 30 -7.47 6.11 -0.08
C ILE A 30 -8.22 6.67 1.11
N GLU A 31 -7.50 6.86 2.22
CA GLU A 31 -8.08 7.50 3.40
C GLU A 31 -8.15 9.01 3.19
N ARG A 32 -9.29 9.60 3.54
CA ARG A 32 -9.47 11.06 3.58
C ARG A 32 -9.60 11.47 5.04
N VAL A 33 -9.02 12.63 5.39
CA VAL A 33 -8.99 13.09 6.79
C VAL A 33 -10.41 13.23 7.34
N GLU A 34 -11.36 13.65 6.51
CA GLU A 34 -12.76 13.89 6.86
C GLU A 34 -13.55 12.59 7.10
N THR A 35 -13.11 11.47 6.54
CA THR A 35 -13.81 10.18 6.62
C THR A 35 -13.01 9.12 7.35
N SER A 36 -11.85 9.46 7.91
CA SER A 36 -11.00 8.51 8.60
C SER A 36 -11.71 7.91 9.83
N PRO A 37 -11.65 6.59 10.07
CA PRO A 37 -10.87 5.56 9.36
C PRO A 37 -11.75 4.66 8.44
N PHE A 38 -12.48 5.23 7.48
CA PHE A 38 -13.41 4.45 6.64
C PHE A 38 -12.69 3.54 5.64
N ALA A 39 -11.69 4.06 4.92
CA ALA A 39 -10.98 3.29 3.91
C ALA A 39 -10.13 2.17 4.54
N TRP A 40 -9.57 2.44 5.72
CA TRP A 40 -8.89 1.44 6.53
C TRP A 40 -9.78 0.26 6.92
N ARG A 41 -11.00 0.54 7.42
CA ARG A 41 -11.94 -0.52 7.79
C ARG A 41 -12.34 -1.38 6.60
N ALA A 42 -12.64 -0.76 5.46
CA ALA A 42 -12.95 -1.48 4.23
C ALA A 42 -11.78 -2.37 3.74
N LEU A 43 -10.54 -1.91 3.93
CA LEU A 43 -9.35 -2.73 3.64
C LEU A 43 -9.29 -3.98 4.53
N LEU A 44 -9.50 -3.83 5.85
CA LEU A 44 -9.47 -4.97 6.78
C LEU A 44 -10.60 -5.97 6.50
N GLU A 45 -11.82 -5.47 6.23
CA GLU A 45 -12.96 -6.32 5.82
C GLU A 45 -12.62 -7.09 4.54
N LYS A 46 -12.03 -6.42 3.55
CA LYS A 46 -11.62 -7.08 2.30
C LYS A 46 -10.56 -8.17 2.51
N LEU A 47 -9.60 -7.96 3.40
CA LEU A 47 -8.59 -8.96 3.77
C LEU A 47 -9.21 -10.16 4.49
N ALA A 48 -10.17 -9.93 5.39
CA ALA A 48 -10.86 -10.99 6.11
C ALA A 48 -11.75 -11.86 5.18
N ASP A 49 -12.40 -11.23 4.20
CA ASP A 49 -13.39 -11.90 3.34
C ASP A 49 -12.78 -12.60 2.12
N SER A 50 -11.52 -12.33 1.77
CA SER A 50 -10.93 -12.80 0.50
C SER A 50 -9.81 -13.80 0.72
N SER A 51 -10.06 -15.07 0.45
CA SER A 51 -9.00 -16.09 0.38
C SER A 51 -8.06 -15.77 -0.80
N GLY A 52 -6.82 -15.39 -0.49
CA GLY A 52 -5.78 -15.06 -1.47
C GLY A 52 -5.34 -13.60 -1.51
N LEU A 53 -5.99 -12.70 -0.76
CA LEU A 53 -5.46 -11.34 -0.55
C LEU A 53 -4.57 -11.33 0.69
N ASN A 54 -3.26 -11.41 0.48
CA ASN A 54 -2.25 -11.50 1.53
C ASN A 54 -1.13 -10.45 1.39
N VAL A 55 -1.33 -9.44 0.53
CA VAL A 55 -0.37 -8.35 0.33
C VAL A 55 -1.10 -7.02 0.35
N VAL A 56 -0.57 -6.08 1.14
CA VAL A 56 -0.97 -4.68 1.17
C VAL A 56 0.21 -3.83 0.72
N ILE A 57 0.01 -3.02 -0.32
CA ILE A 57 1.04 -2.14 -0.85
C ILE A 57 0.75 -0.72 -0.39
N VAL A 58 1.72 -0.07 0.26
CA VAL A 58 1.66 1.34 0.68
C VAL A 58 2.73 2.16 -0.05
N PRO A 59 2.49 3.45 -0.36
CA PRO A 59 3.53 4.30 -0.99
C PRO A 59 4.75 4.52 -0.08
N GLY A 60 4.55 4.45 1.24
CA GLY A 60 5.57 4.62 2.26
C GLY A 60 4.95 4.37 3.63
N LEU A 61 5.70 3.85 4.60
CA LEU A 61 5.14 3.51 5.92
C LEU A 61 4.49 4.72 6.63
N HIS A 62 5.02 5.92 6.43
CA HIS A 62 4.44 7.14 7.01
C HIS A 62 2.99 7.41 6.54
N HIS A 63 2.52 6.80 5.44
CA HIS A 63 1.13 6.91 5.01
C HIS A 63 0.16 6.17 5.94
N LEU A 64 0.65 5.28 6.80
CA LEU A 64 -0.14 4.63 7.85
C LEU A 64 -0.36 5.55 9.06
N ALA A 65 0.36 6.67 9.15
CA ALA A 65 0.29 7.60 10.29
C ALA A 65 -1.08 8.25 10.48
N SER A 66 -1.92 8.30 9.42
CA SER A 66 -3.29 8.80 9.52
C SER A 66 -4.24 7.84 10.25
N ILE A 67 -3.84 6.58 10.40
CA ILE A 67 -4.60 5.53 11.11
C ILE A 67 -4.08 5.37 12.53
N GLY A 68 -2.76 5.38 12.71
CA GLY A 68 -2.09 5.19 14.00
C GLY A 68 -0.58 5.15 13.84
N HIS A 69 0.15 4.67 14.84
CA HIS A 69 1.61 4.57 14.73
C HIS A 69 2.00 3.61 13.58
N PRO A 70 2.82 4.02 12.59
CA PRO A 70 3.08 3.23 11.38
C PRO A 70 3.51 1.78 11.60
N ILE A 71 4.32 1.53 12.63
CA ILE A 71 4.80 0.17 12.95
C ILE A 71 3.69 -0.68 13.56
N GLU A 72 2.84 -0.09 14.40
CA GLU A 72 1.71 -0.81 15.02
C GLU A 72 0.68 -1.17 13.95
N VAL A 73 0.36 -0.23 13.07
CA VAL A 73 -0.56 -0.46 11.95
C VAL A 73 -0.03 -1.53 11.00
N ARG A 74 1.28 -1.54 10.71
CA ARG A 74 1.93 -2.62 9.95
C ARG A 74 1.81 -3.97 10.67
N ASN A 75 2.01 -4.02 11.98
CA ASN A 75 1.90 -5.25 12.74
C ASN A 75 0.46 -5.81 12.72
N ILE A 76 -0.55 -4.94 12.82
CA ILE A 76 -1.95 -5.35 12.66
C ILE A 76 -2.18 -6.01 11.30
N LEU A 77 -1.67 -5.44 10.20
CA LEU A 77 -1.80 -6.06 8.87
C LEU A 77 -1.14 -7.45 8.81
N LEU A 78 0.03 -7.59 9.43
CA LEU A 78 0.73 -8.88 9.51
C LEU A 78 -0.06 -9.92 10.33
N GLU A 79 -0.66 -9.50 11.45
CA GLU A 79 -1.54 -10.35 12.26
C GLU A 79 -2.80 -10.77 11.50
N PHE A 80 -3.30 -9.93 10.60
CA PHE A 80 -4.36 -10.24 9.64
C PHE A 80 -3.89 -11.14 8.47
N GLY A 81 -2.62 -11.57 8.47
CA GLY A 81 -2.05 -12.44 7.43
C GLY A 81 -1.63 -11.71 6.16
N ALA A 82 -1.56 -10.37 6.19
CA ALA A 82 -1.15 -9.57 5.06
C ALA A 82 0.30 -9.05 5.21
N ASN A 83 1.15 -9.37 4.24
CA ASN A 83 2.46 -8.75 4.10
C ASN A 83 2.33 -7.30 3.64
N VAL A 84 3.14 -6.40 4.22
CA VAL A 84 3.16 -4.99 3.82
C VAL A 84 4.36 -4.73 2.92
N LEU A 85 4.10 -4.36 1.66
CA LEU A 85 5.11 -3.90 0.72
C LEU A 85 5.10 -2.38 0.62
N VAL A 86 6.29 -1.79 0.45
CA VAL A 86 6.44 -0.36 0.24
C VAL A 86 6.78 -0.12 -1.22
N ALA A 87 5.89 0.58 -1.93
CA ALA A 87 6.14 1.09 -3.27
C ALA A 87 7.08 2.30 -3.15
N ALA A 88 8.36 2.05 -2.84
CA ALA A 88 9.37 3.08 -2.72
C ALA A 88 9.43 3.91 -4.01
N GLN A 89 9.74 5.20 -3.90
CA GLN A 89 10.17 5.97 -5.06
C GLN A 89 11.34 5.23 -5.68
N GLY A 90 11.20 4.84 -6.95
CA GLY A 90 12.27 4.14 -7.63
C GLY A 90 13.56 4.96 -7.55
N ASP A 91 14.53 4.46 -6.81
CA ASP A 91 15.88 4.51 -7.32
C ASP A 91 15.92 3.53 -8.49
N ARG A 92 15.61 4.02 -9.69
CA ARG A 92 16.18 3.46 -10.91
C ARG A 92 17.65 3.88 -11.01
N VAL A 93 18.43 3.62 -9.96
CA VAL A 93 19.88 3.78 -9.95
C VAL A 93 20.47 2.39 -9.69
N GLY A 94 20.95 1.76 -10.76
CA GLY A 94 21.96 0.70 -10.65
C GLY A 94 21.49 -0.75 -10.53
N ARG A 95 20.71 -1.27 -11.49
CA ARG A 95 20.99 -2.63 -12.00
C ARG A 95 21.60 -2.50 -13.39
N ALA A 96 22.80 -1.93 -13.44
CA ALA A 96 23.73 -2.21 -14.52
C ALA A 96 24.31 -3.60 -14.26
N ALA A 97 24.40 -4.38 -15.33
CA ALA A 97 24.88 -5.75 -15.36
C ALA A 97 26.16 -5.98 -14.52
N HIS A 98 26.22 -7.13 -13.85
CA HIS A 98 27.45 -7.89 -13.86
C HIS A 98 27.16 -9.35 -14.19
N LYS A 99 27.82 -9.75 -15.26
CA LYS A 99 27.95 -11.09 -15.79
C LYS A 99 29.09 -11.78 -15.05
#